data_AF-A0A0F6AA55-F1
#
_entry.id   AF-A0A0F6AA55-F1
#
_cell.length_a   1.000
_cell.length_b   1.000
_cell.length_c   1.000
_cell.angle_alpha   90.00
_cell.angle_beta   90.00
_cell.angle_gamma   90.00
#
_symmetry.space_group_name_H-M   'P 1'
#
loop_
_entity.id
_entity.type
_entity.pdbx_description
1 polymer ?
#
loop_
_entity_poly.entity_id
_entity_poly.type
_entity_poly.pdbx_seq_one_letter_code
_entity_poly.pdbx_strand_id
1 'polypeptide(L)'
;MAKLIVNGQVVEQFFDAGMQQYAVAQLVEENFGKDSTFSVELSVEEAQQKSRDDVRLSIEQQVADTESLLGTTSDTVHMLLNELSGFVNKLSDASTLAEMRTSTTSLKAAIGDIETKVSAGALSFPYQTKGQDAVMTDIMTRANGVDTVIKAK
;
A
#
# COMPACT_ATOMS: atom_id res chain seq x y z
N MET A 1 -5.37 -3.70 -20.61
CA MET A 1 -5.35 -2.91 -21.85
C MET A 1 -6.76 -2.42 -22.10
N ALA A 2 -6.92 -1.11 -22.16
CA ALA A 2 -8.21 -0.46 -22.31
C ALA A 2 -8.73 -0.57 -23.74
N LYS A 3 -10.00 -0.21 -23.93
CA LYS A 3 -10.68 -0.21 -25.23
C LYS A 3 -11.16 1.18 -25.56
N LEU A 4 -11.00 1.59 -26.82
CA LEU A 4 -11.64 2.79 -27.34
C LEU A 4 -12.98 2.40 -27.98
N ILE A 5 -14.04 3.04 -27.51
CA ILE A 5 -15.39 2.90 -28.05
C ILE A 5 -15.74 4.22 -28.73
N VAL A 6 -16.14 4.15 -30.00
CA VAL A 6 -16.63 5.32 -30.76
C VAL A 6 -18.03 5.00 -31.28
N ASN A 7 -18.98 5.89 -31.03
CA ASN A 7 -20.39 5.73 -31.41
C ASN A 7 -20.99 4.38 -30.97
N GLY A 8 -20.59 3.90 -29.78
CA GLY A 8 -21.05 2.64 -29.19
C GLY A 8 -20.39 1.37 -29.75
N GLN A 9 -19.40 1.49 -30.65
CA GLN A 9 -18.65 0.36 -31.20
C GLN A 9 -17.21 0.37 -30.74
N VAL A 10 -16.67 -0.80 -30.40
CA VAL A 10 -15.24 -0.96 -30.10
C VAL A 10 -14.45 -0.77 -31.38
N VAL A 11 -13.66 0.31 -31.45
CA VAL A 11 -12.80 0.62 -32.59
C VAL A 11 -11.35 0.24 -32.35
N GLU A 12 -10.92 0.14 -31.08
CA GLU A 12 -9.59 -0.33 -30.71
C GLU A 12 -9.64 -1.18 -29.44
N GLN A 13 -9.03 -2.37 -29.48
CA GLN A 13 -9.03 -3.34 -28.37
C GLN A 13 -7.84 -3.18 -27.41
N PHE A 14 -6.81 -2.43 -27.82
CA PHE A 14 -5.56 -2.25 -27.08
C PHE A 14 -5.20 -0.76 -27.01
N PHE A 15 -6.10 0.02 -26.44
CA PHE A 15 -5.96 1.47 -26.32
C PHE A 15 -5.11 1.87 -25.11
N ASP A 16 -4.30 2.91 -25.26
CA ASP A 16 -3.53 3.51 -24.16
C ASP A 16 -4.43 4.41 -23.30
N ALA A 17 -4.81 3.90 -22.13
CA ALA A 17 -5.61 4.64 -21.15
C ALA A 17 -4.91 5.86 -20.53
N GLY A 18 -3.59 5.99 -20.70
CA GLY A 18 -2.81 7.15 -20.25
C GLY A 18 -2.90 8.35 -21.19
N MET A 19 -3.49 8.19 -22.37
CA MET A 19 -3.65 9.28 -23.33
C MET A 19 -4.58 10.36 -22.80
N GLN A 20 -4.16 11.62 -22.93
CA GLN A 20 -4.93 12.77 -22.48
C GLN A 20 -6.26 12.87 -23.26
N GLN A 21 -7.35 13.22 -22.58
CA GLN A 21 -8.69 13.22 -23.17
C GLN A 21 -8.80 14.08 -24.45
N TYR A 22 -8.08 15.20 -24.52
CA TYR A 22 -8.06 16.05 -25.73
C TYR A 22 -7.36 15.37 -26.91
N ALA A 23 -6.33 14.56 -26.66
CA ALA A 23 -5.62 13.82 -27.69
C ALA A 23 -6.48 12.66 -28.22
N VAL A 24 -7.22 11.99 -27.33
CA VAL A 24 -8.23 11.00 -27.73
C VAL A 24 -9.34 11.66 -28.56
N ALA A 25 -9.83 12.83 -28.13
CA ALA A 25 -10.87 13.56 -28.87
C ALA A 25 -10.39 13.96 -30.28
N GLN A 26 -9.15 14.45 -30.41
CA GLN A 26 -8.57 14.80 -31.71
C GLN A 26 -8.43 13.56 -32.60
N LEU A 27 -7.92 12.45 -32.06
CA LEU A 27 -7.81 11.18 -32.78
C LEU A 27 -9.18 10.70 -33.29
N VAL A 28 -10.23 10.84 -32.49
CA VAL A 28 -11.60 10.46 -32.87
C VAL A 28 -12.16 11.40 -33.93
N GLU A 29 -11.96 12.72 -33.81
CA GLU A 29 -12.40 13.70 -34.80
C GLU A 29 -11.73 13.45 -36.17
N GLU A 30 -10.43 13.19 -36.19
CA GLU A 30 -9.66 12.95 -37.42
C GLU A 30 -10.08 11.66 -38.14
N ASN A 31 -10.43 10.60 -37.41
CA ASN A 31 -10.71 9.28 -37.98
C ASN A 31 -12.21 8.98 -38.15
N PHE A 32 -13.08 9.57 -37.34
CA PHE A 32 -14.50 9.25 -37.28
C PHE A 32 -15.40 10.49 -37.40
N GLY A 33 -14.83 11.68 -37.51
CA GLY A 33 -15.55 12.94 -37.71
C GLY A 33 -15.93 13.65 -36.41
N LYS A 34 -16.16 14.95 -36.54
CA LYS A 34 -16.37 15.90 -35.42
C LYS A 34 -17.59 15.63 -34.54
N ASP A 35 -18.61 14.98 -35.10
CA ASP A 35 -19.85 14.65 -34.38
C ASP A 35 -19.80 13.28 -33.67
N SER A 36 -18.65 12.60 -33.72
CA SER A 36 -18.48 11.29 -33.08
C SER A 36 -18.36 11.40 -31.56
N THR A 37 -19.02 10.48 -30.87
CA THR A 37 -18.92 10.31 -29.41
C THR A 37 -17.93 9.21 -29.08
N PHE A 38 -17.18 9.35 -27.99
CA PHE A 38 -16.23 8.31 -27.58
C PHE A 38 -16.20 8.06 -26.08
N SER A 39 -15.77 6.86 -25.69
CA SER A 39 -15.42 6.51 -24.32
C SER A 39 -14.23 5.54 -24.31
N VAL A 40 -13.48 5.56 -23.20
CA VAL A 40 -12.39 4.62 -22.95
C VAL A 40 -12.83 3.68 -21.84
N GLU A 41 -12.96 2.39 -22.15
CA GLU A 41 -13.29 1.36 -21.18
C GLU A 41 -12.00 0.72 -20.66
N LEU A 42 -11.72 0.90 -19.36
CA LEU A 42 -10.55 0.31 -18.72
C LEU A 42 -10.75 -1.19 -18.50
N SER A 43 -9.67 -1.97 -18.59
CA SER A 43 -9.69 -3.33 -18.04
C SER A 43 -9.80 -3.30 -16.51
N VAL A 44 -10.17 -4.44 -15.91
CA VAL A 44 -10.30 -4.58 -14.45
C VAL A 44 -9.01 -4.17 -13.73
N GLU A 45 -7.85 -4.58 -14.25
CA GLU A 45 -6.55 -4.26 -13.66
C GLU A 45 -6.22 -2.77 -13.74
N GLU A 46 -6.50 -2.12 -14.88
CA GLU A 46 -6.30 -0.68 -15.07
C GLU A 46 -7.24 0.16 -14.22
N ALA A 47 -8.50 -0.27 -14.08
CA ALA A 47 -9.47 0.38 -13.20
C ALA A 47 -9.03 0.31 -11.72
N GLN A 48 -8.53 -0.84 -11.29
CA GLN A 48 -7.97 -1.00 -9.94
C GLN A 48 -6.70 -0.16 -9.74
N GLN A 49 -5.84 -0.07 -10.76
CA GLN A 49 -4.64 0.76 -10.69
C GLN A 49 -4.99 2.25 -10.60
N LYS A 50 -5.89 2.73 -11.45
CA LYS A 50 -6.40 4.11 -11.40
C LYS A 50 -7.01 4.44 -10.04
N SER A 51 -7.81 3.54 -9.48
CA SER A 51 -8.38 3.72 -8.14
C SER A 51 -7.31 3.83 -7.04
N ARG A 52 -6.23 3.04 -7.11
CA ARG A 52 -5.10 3.16 -6.17
C ARG A 52 -4.39 4.52 -6.31
N ASP A 53 -4.20 4.98 -7.55
CA ASP A 53 -3.49 6.23 -7.82
C ASP A 53 -4.33 7.46 -7.41
N ASP A 54 -5.66 7.42 -7.61
CA ASP A 54 -6.58 8.45 -7.14
C ASP A 54 -6.59 8.56 -5.60
N VAL A 55 -6.57 7.41 -4.90
CA VAL A 55 -6.47 7.37 -3.43
C VAL A 55 -5.12 7.90 -2.95
N ARG A 56 -4.02 7.54 -3.62
CA ARG A 56 -2.70 8.10 -3.33
C ARG A 56 -2.74 9.61 -3.45
N LEU A 57 -3.14 10.15 -4.61
CA LEU A 57 -3.23 11.58 -4.89
C LEU A 57 -4.06 12.33 -3.83
N SER A 58 -5.19 11.76 -3.42
CA SER A 58 -6.04 12.34 -2.37
C SER A 58 -5.30 12.46 -1.02
N ILE A 59 -4.47 11.47 -0.68
CA ILE A 59 -3.67 11.46 0.54
C ILE A 59 -2.42 12.33 0.41
N GLU A 60 -1.82 12.44 -0.78
CA GLU A 60 -0.76 13.43 -1.04
C GLU A 60 -1.26 14.85 -0.77
N GLN A 61 -2.47 15.15 -1.23
CA GLN A 61 -3.10 16.46 -1.08
C GLN A 61 -3.54 16.75 0.35
N GLN A 62 -3.92 15.73 1.13
CA GLN A 62 -4.50 15.92 2.47
C GLN A 62 -3.50 15.73 3.62
N VAL A 63 -2.46 14.90 3.47
CA VAL A 63 -1.63 14.43 4.60
C VAL A 63 -0.12 14.50 4.35
N ALA A 64 0.34 14.77 3.13
CA ALA A 64 1.77 14.95 2.78
C ALA A 64 2.73 13.80 3.21
N ASP A 65 2.21 12.58 3.40
CA ASP A 65 2.99 11.40 3.76
C ASP A 65 2.76 10.28 2.73
N THR A 66 3.50 10.35 1.62
CA THR A 66 3.18 9.65 0.36
C THR A 66 3.72 8.23 0.25
N GLU A 67 4.74 7.85 1.02
CA GLU A 67 5.33 6.51 0.91
C GLU A 67 5.01 5.58 2.09
N SER A 68 4.59 6.16 3.22
CA SER A 68 4.34 5.40 4.45
C SER A 68 2.85 5.08 4.65
N LEU A 69 1.94 6.03 4.42
CA LEU A 69 0.59 5.93 4.98
C LEU A 69 -0.33 4.88 4.34
N LEU A 70 -0.07 4.49 3.08
CA LEU A 70 -0.96 3.63 2.26
C LEU A 70 -0.34 2.29 1.84
N GLY A 71 0.74 1.87 2.50
CA GLY A 71 1.40 0.60 2.21
C GLY A 71 0.89 -0.53 3.09
N THR A 72 1.03 -1.76 2.61
CA THR A 72 0.88 -2.98 3.44
C THR A 72 1.79 -2.95 4.66
N THR A 73 2.95 -2.30 4.57
CA THR A 73 3.85 -2.04 5.71
C THR A 73 3.23 -1.05 6.69
N SER A 74 2.63 0.03 6.17
CA SER A 74 1.79 1.02 6.85
C SER A 74 0.76 0.38 7.77
N ASP A 75 -0.12 -0.39 7.14
CA ASP A 75 -1.20 -1.13 7.79
C ASP A 75 -0.68 -2.13 8.81
N THR A 76 0.41 -2.84 8.48
CA THR A 76 1.04 -3.80 9.41
C THR A 76 1.56 -3.09 10.65
N VAL A 77 2.24 -1.95 10.52
CA VAL A 77 2.76 -1.18 11.66
C VAL A 77 1.62 -0.59 12.49
N HIS A 78 0.56 -0.07 11.87
CA HIS A 78 -0.61 0.44 12.60
C HIS A 78 -1.34 -0.67 13.37
N MET A 79 -1.53 -1.84 12.74
CA MET A 79 -2.11 -3.01 13.40
C MET A 79 -1.25 -3.45 14.59
N LEU A 80 0.08 -3.55 14.41
CA LEU A 80 1.01 -3.88 15.48
C LEU A 80 0.97 -2.87 16.62
N LEU A 81 0.93 -1.57 16.32
CA LEU A 81 0.87 -0.50 17.31
C LEU A 81 -0.42 -0.59 18.14
N ASN A 82 -1.56 -0.79 17.49
CA ASN A 82 -2.85 -0.93 18.17
C ASN A 82 -2.87 -2.14 19.12
N GLU A 83 -2.46 -3.31 18.61
CA GLU A 83 -2.47 -4.54 19.41
C GLU A 83 -1.43 -4.49 20.54
N LEU A 84 -0.25 -3.92 20.31
CA LEU A 84 0.77 -3.74 21.34
C LEU A 84 0.31 -2.77 22.43
N SER A 85 -0.31 -1.65 22.05
CA SER A 85 -0.90 -0.70 23.01
C SER A 85 -1.96 -1.39 23.89
N GLY A 86 -2.86 -2.15 23.28
CA GLY A 86 -3.85 -2.95 24.01
C GLY A 86 -3.22 -4.00 24.94
N PHE A 87 -2.15 -4.65 24.50
CA PHE A 87 -1.39 -5.60 25.32
C PHE A 87 -0.75 -4.91 26.53
N VAL A 88 -0.07 -3.77 26.34
CA VAL A 88 0.60 -3.01 27.42
C VAL A 88 -0.41 -2.54 28.47
N ASN A 89 -1.57 -2.01 28.05
CA ASN A 89 -2.60 -1.58 29.00
C ASN A 89 -3.14 -2.75 29.81
N LYS A 90 -3.52 -3.85 29.15
CA LYS A 90 -4.02 -5.07 29.84
C LYS A 90 -2.96 -5.69 30.75
N LEU A 91 -1.69 -5.60 30.39
CA LEU A 91 -0.58 -6.08 31.20
C LEU A 91 -0.37 -5.20 32.45
N SER A 92 -0.47 -3.88 32.29
CA SER A 92 -0.36 -2.93 33.40
C SER A 92 -1.49 -3.10 34.42
N ASP A 93 -2.69 -3.44 33.95
CA ASP A 93 -3.87 -3.63 34.81
C ASP A 93 -3.95 -5.05 35.42
N ALA A 94 -3.11 -5.99 34.96
CA ALA A 94 -3.14 -7.36 35.42
C ALA A 94 -2.60 -7.48 36.86
N SER A 95 -3.43 -8.02 37.75
CA SER A 95 -3.11 -8.29 39.15
C SER A 95 -2.74 -9.75 39.39
N THR A 96 -3.01 -10.64 38.44
CA THR A 96 -2.74 -12.07 38.54
C THR A 96 -2.01 -12.64 37.32
N LEU A 97 -1.36 -13.79 37.51
CA LEU A 97 -0.75 -14.54 36.42
C LEU A 97 -1.78 -14.97 35.35
N ALA A 98 -3.03 -15.23 35.75
CA ALA A 98 -4.10 -15.58 34.81
C ALA A 98 -4.50 -14.39 33.93
N GLU A 99 -4.60 -13.20 34.52
CA GLU A 99 -4.85 -11.95 33.79
C GLU A 99 -3.68 -11.59 32.87
N MET A 100 -2.45 -11.79 33.33
CA MET A 100 -1.25 -11.61 32.49
C MET A 100 -1.25 -12.54 31.28
N ARG A 101 -1.66 -13.80 31.42
CA ARG A 101 -1.80 -14.70 30.26
C ARG A 101 -2.90 -14.22 29.32
N THR A 102 -4.01 -13.74 29.87
CA THR A 102 -5.16 -13.27 29.10
C THR A 102 -4.83 -12.01 28.29
N SER A 103 -3.96 -11.13 28.78
CA SER A 103 -3.55 -9.91 28.07
C SER A 103 -2.93 -10.20 26.70
N THR A 104 -2.27 -11.35 26.54
CA THR A 104 -1.63 -11.78 25.28
C THR A 104 -2.63 -12.21 24.19
N THR A 105 -3.89 -12.49 24.54
CA THR A 105 -4.86 -13.15 23.65
C THR A 105 -5.12 -12.36 22.36
N SER A 106 -5.31 -11.04 22.47
CA SER A 106 -5.62 -10.16 21.32
C SER A 106 -4.46 -10.13 20.34
N LEU A 107 -3.25 -9.86 20.84
CA LEU A 107 -2.03 -9.81 20.04
C LEU A 107 -1.74 -11.19 19.40
N LYS A 108 -1.92 -12.28 20.15
CA LYS A 108 -1.75 -13.64 19.62
C LYS A 108 -2.77 -13.95 18.51
N ALA A 109 -4.02 -13.52 18.64
CA ALA A 109 -5.03 -13.70 17.60
C ALA A 109 -4.72 -12.89 16.34
N ALA A 110 -4.23 -11.65 16.50
CA ALA A 110 -3.93 -10.76 15.39
C ALA A 110 -2.69 -11.19 14.58
N ILE A 111 -1.60 -11.59 15.25
CA ILE A 111 -0.30 -11.82 14.58
C ILE A 111 0.37 -13.15 14.92
N GLY A 112 -0.21 -13.98 15.79
CA GLY A 112 0.46 -15.19 16.30
C GLY A 112 0.72 -16.26 15.24
N ASP A 113 -0.03 -16.30 14.15
CA ASP A 113 0.20 -17.27 13.07
C ASP A 113 1.46 -16.96 12.23
N ILE A 114 2.00 -15.74 12.33
CA ILE A 114 3.20 -15.33 11.60
C ILE A 114 4.39 -16.24 11.96
N GLU A 115 4.61 -16.50 13.25
CA GLU A 115 5.70 -17.35 13.74
C GLU A 115 5.58 -18.78 13.16
N THR A 116 4.36 -19.34 13.17
CA THR A 116 4.07 -20.66 12.61
C THR A 116 4.36 -20.70 11.12
N LYS A 117 3.90 -19.71 10.36
CA LYS A 117 4.14 -19.63 8.91
C LYS A 117 5.62 -19.49 8.57
N VAL A 118 6.38 -18.73 9.36
CA VAL A 118 7.84 -18.60 9.19
C VAL A 118 8.53 -19.94 9.47
N SER A 119 8.21 -20.57 10.59
CA SER A 119 8.81 -21.85 10.99
C SER A 119 8.50 -22.98 10.01
N ALA A 120 7.32 -22.94 9.39
CA ALA A 120 6.90 -23.89 8.35
C ALA A 120 7.47 -23.54 6.95
N GLY A 121 8.19 -22.43 6.78
CA GLY A 121 8.70 -21.96 5.49
C GLY A 121 7.62 -21.43 4.54
N ALA A 122 6.39 -21.24 5.01
CA ALA A 122 5.27 -20.68 4.24
C ALA A 122 5.32 -19.15 4.13
N LEU A 123 6.13 -18.49 4.97
CA LEU A 123 6.41 -17.05 4.95
C LEU A 123 7.91 -16.86 5.15
N SER A 124 8.53 -16.00 4.35
CA SER A 124 9.91 -15.54 4.56
C SER A 124 9.95 -14.03 4.54
N PHE A 125 10.64 -13.45 5.51
CA PHE A 125 10.89 -12.02 5.57
C PHE A 125 12.23 -11.69 4.90
N PRO A 126 12.35 -10.59 4.14
CA PRO A 126 13.59 -10.21 3.48
C PRO A 126 14.83 -10.13 4.40
N TYR A 127 14.64 -9.79 5.68
CA TYR A 127 15.74 -9.77 6.66
C TYR A 127 16.37 -11.15 6.87
N GLN A 128 15.61 -12.23 6.67
CA GLN A 128 16.10 -13.60 6.85
C GLN A 128 17.10 -13.99 5.75
N THR A 129 16.92 -13.46 4.55
CA THR A 129 17.89 -13.58 3.45
C THR A 129 19.09 -12.67 3.66
N LYS A 130 18.84 -11.45 4.15
CA LYS A 130 19.88 -10.43 4.33
C LYS A 130 20.78 -10.66 5.55
N GLY A 131 20.28 -11.37 6.56
CA GLY A 131 20.93 -11.55 7.86
C GLY A 131 20.60 -10.43 8.83
N GLN A 132 20.35 -10.79 10.10
CA GLN A 132 19.95 -9.86 11.15
C GLN A 132 20.98 -8.76 11.40
N ASP A 133 22.27 -9.11 11.44
CA ASP A 133 23.35 -8.15 11.71
C ASP A 133 23.46 -7.06 10.63
N ALA A 134 23.32 -7.45 9.36
CA ALA A 134 23.33 -6.52 8.24
C ALA A 134 22.12 -5.59 8.27
N VAL A 135 20.94 -6.11 8.62
CA VAL A 135 19.72 -5.31 8.76
C VAL A 135 19.84 -4.32 9.92
N MET A 136 20.38 -4.76 11.07
CA MET A 136 20.59 -3.90 12.22
C MET A 136 21.61 -2.80 11.91
N THR A 137 22.68 -3.12 11.20
CA THR A 137 23.69 -2.14 10.73
C THR A 137 23.06 -1.06 9.85
N ASP A 138 22.20 -1.45 8.92
CA ASP A 138 21.48 -0.51 8.06
C ASP A 138 20.51 0.38 8.84
N ILE A 139 19.78 -0.19 9.80
CA ILE A 139 18.86 0.57 10.68
C ILE A 139 19.65 1.61 11.47
N MET A 140 20.75 1.22 12.11
CA MET A 140 21.60 2.12 12.88
C MET A 140 22.19 3.23 12.00
N THR A 141 22.68 2.87 10.82
CA THR A 141 23.26 3.84 9.86
C THR A 141 22.22 4.86 9.41
N ARG A 142 21.00 4.42 9.08
CA ARG A 142 19.89 5.31 8.70
C ARG A 142 19.47 6.21 9.86
N ALA A 143 19.30 5.65 11.05
CA ALA A 143 18.90 6.42 12.23
C ALA A 143 19.91 7.54 12.54
N ASN A 144 21.20 7.22 12.52
CA ASN A 144 22.27 8.20 12.71
C ASN A 144 22.33 9.24 11.59
N GLY A 145 22.13 8.82 10.34
CA GLY A 145 22.07 9.73 9.20
C GLY A 145 20.94 10.75 9.33
N VAL A 146 19.73 10.29 9.70
CA VAL A 146 18.57 11.16 9.93
C VAL A 146 18.82 12.11 11.10
N ASP A 147 19.30 11.61 12.23
CA ASP A 147 19.61 12.42 13.42
C ASP A 147 20.67 13.49 13.12
N THR A 148 21.68 13.17 12.32
CA THR A 148 22.70 14.13 11.86
C THR A 148 22.08 15.27 11.05
N VAL A 149 21.15 14.97 10.14
CA VAL A 149 20.43 15.99 9.35
C VAL A 149 19.54 16.86 10.22
N ILE A 150 18.86 16.29 11.22
CA ILE A 150 18.01 17.04 12.16
C ILE A 150 18.87 18.00 13.00
N LYS A 151 20.01 17.55 13.52
CA LYS A 151 20.93 18.36 14.35
C LYS A 151 21.71 19.43 13.57
N ALA A 152 21.80 19.30 12.26
CA ALA A 152 22.46 20.28 11.39
C ALA A 152 21.55 21.46 10.99
N LYS A 153 20.27 21.43 11.39
CA LYS A 153 19.33 22.57 11.31
C LYS A 153 19.37 23.38 12.60
#